data_AF-A0A523W6W9-F1
#
_entry.id   AF-A0A523W6W9-F1
#
_cell.length_a   1.000
_cell.length_b   1.000
_cell.length_c   1.000
_cell.angle_alpha   90.00
_cell.angle_beta   90.00
_cell.angle_gamma   90.00
#
_symmetry.space_group_name_H-M   'P 1'
#
loop_
_entity.id
_entity.type
_entity.pdbx_description
1 polymer ?
#
loop_
_entity_poly.entity_id
_entity_poly.type
_entity_poly.pdbx_seq_one_letter_code
_entity_poly.pdbx_strand_id
1 'polypeptide(L)'
;MRSKKVTIILWLSFLLSTFVPVAPVLALSVNDVARDLICTCGCGKVLDVCEMESARQMRAQIKEMIDQGQDRDQIINYFVGQYGEKILATPPKGDST
;
A
#
# COMPACT_ATOMS: atom_id res chain seq x y z
N MET A 1 -2.89 -50.89 -15.34
CA MET A 1 -3.99 -50.06 -14.77
C MET A 1 -3.59 -49.12 -13.63
N ARG A 2 -2.40 -49.25 -13.01
CA ARG A 2 -1.94 -48.40 -11.87
C ARG A 2 -1.39 -47.02 -12.26
N SER A 3 -0.80 -46.86 -13.46
CA SER A 3 -0.21 -45.58 -13.88
C SER A 3 -1.24 -44.49 -14.24
N LYS A 4 -2.36 -44.87 -14.87
CA LYS A 4 -3.43 -43.92 -15.26
C LYS A 4 -4.01 -43.16 -14.05
N LYS A 5 -4.10 -43.82 -12.88
CA LYS A 5 -4.63 -43.22 -11.65
C LYS A 5 -3.66 -42.20 -11.04
N VAL A 6 -2.34 -42.44 -11.11
CA VAL A 6 -1.32 -41.52 -10.59
C VAL A 6 -1.24 -40.25 -11.43
N THR A 7 -1.35 -40.38 -12.76
CA THR A 7 -1.42 -39.23 -13.67
C THR A 7 -2.70 -38.41 -13.45
N ILE A 8 -3.85 -39.05 -13.20
CA ILE A 8 -5.11 -38.36 -12.88
C ILE A 8 -5.03 -37.65 -11.52
N ILE A 9 -4.42 -38.26 -10.50
CA ILE A 9 -4.25 -37.65 -9.17
C ILE A 9 -3.28 -36.46 -9.21
N LEU A 10 -2.21 -36.53 -9.99
CA LEU A 10 -1.28 -35.41 -10.21
C LEU A 10 -1.94 -34.23 -10.95
N TRP A 11 -2.81 -34.52 -11.92
CA TRP A 11 -3.58 -33.49 -12.63
C TRP A 11 -4.69 -32.88 -11.78
N LEU A 12 -5.35 -33.65 -10.91
CA LEU A 12 -6.41 -33.17 -10.01
C LEU A 12 -5.86 -32.24 -8.92
N SER A 13 -4.65 -32.51 -8.42
CA SER A 13 -3.96 -31.68 -7.42
C SER A 13 -3.45 -30.36 -7.99
N PHE A 14 -3.12 -30.31 -9.29
CA PHE A 14 -2.71 -29.07 -9.96
C PHE A 14 -3.90 -28.13 -10.22
N LEU A 15 -5.11 -28.67 -10.37
CA LEU A 15 -6.32 -27.90 -10.66
C LEU A 15 -6.93 -27.20 -9.42
N LEU A 16 -6.52 -27.58 -8.21
CA LEU A 16 -7.10 -27.04 -6.96
C LEU A 16 -6.32 -25.85 -6.38
N SER A 17 -5.20 -25.45 -7.00
CA SER A 17 -4.24 -24.52 -6.38
C SER A 17 -4.37 -23.04 -6.79
N THR A 18 -5.33 -22.65 -7.62
CA THR A 18 -5.42 -21.27 -8.13
C THR A 18 -6.53 -20.42 -7.50
N PHE A 19 -7.15 -20.86 -6.41
CA PHE A 19 -8.12 -20.03 -5.70
C PHE A 19 -7.38 -19.00 -4.82
N VAL A 20 -6.82 -17.97 -5.47
CA VAL A 20 -6.36 -16.76 -4.78
C VAL A 20 -7.60 -15.92 -4.46
N PRO A 21 -7.98 -15.77 -3.18
CA PRO A 21 -9.07 -14.88 -2.83
C PRO A 21 -8.62 -13.44 -3.12
N VAL A 22 -9.27 -12.81 -4.09
CA VAL A 22 -9.10 -11.38 -4.37
C VAL A 22 -9.86 -10.63 -3.26
N ALA A 23 -9.14 -10.18 -2.23
CA ALA A 23 -9.74 -9.36 -1.18
C ALA A 23 -10.18 -8.00 -1.77
N PRO A 24 -11.32 -7.45 -1.32
CA PRO A 24 -11.75 -6.13 -1.72
C PRO A 24 -10.79 -5.09 -1.13
N VAL A 25 -10.03 -4.40 -1.99
CA VAL A 25 -9.25 -3.24 -1.59
C VAL A 25 -10.25 -2.14 -1.22
N LEU A 26 -10.40 -1.86 0.08
CA LEU A 26 -11.11 -0.67 0.55
C LEU A 26 -10.52 0.54 -0.18
N ALA A 27 -11.36 1.40 -0.75
CA ALA A 27 -10.93 2.52 -1.57
C ALA A 27 -10.03 3.47 -0.77
N LEU A 28 -8.72 3.28 -0.86
CA LEU A 28 -7.72 4.09 -0.18
C LEU A 28 -7.71 5.48 -0.82
N SER A 29 -7.87 6.53 0.00
CA SER A 29 -7.77 7.91 -0.48
C SER A 29 -6.37 8.48 -0.24
N VAL A 30 -5.96 9.41 -1.11
CA VAL A 30 -4.71 10.17 -0.95
C VAL A 30 -4.65 10.85 0.42
N ASN A 31 -5.80 11.34 0.92
CA ASN A 31 -5.86 12.10 2.16
C ASN A 31 -5.75 11.21 3.41
N ASP A 32 -6.08 9.92 3.29
CA ASP A 32 -5.88 8.94 4.36
C ASP A 32 -4.41 8.60 4.57
N VAL A 33 -3.61 8.64 3.51
CA VAL A 33 -2.15 8.47 3.60
C VAL A 33 -1.46 9.79 3.95
N ALA A 34 -1.93 10.91 3.39
CA ALA A 34 -1.29 12.21 3.59
C ALA A 34 -1.33 12.69 5.06
N ARG A 35 -2.36 12.32 5.83
CA ARG A 35 -2.42 12.63 7.27
C ARG A 35 -1.35 11.93 8.11
N ASP A 36 -0.73 10.87 7.58
CA ASP A 36 0.29 10.10 8.28
C ASP A 36 1.71 10.60 8.00
N LEU A 37 1.85 11.54 7.05
CA LEU A 37 3.14 12.02 6.58
C LEU A 37 3.30 13.52 6.86
N ILE A 38 4.51 13.93 7.24
CA ILE A 38 4.93 15.32 7.34
C ILE A 38 5.43 15.78 5.97
N CYS A 39 5.12 17.01 5.58
CA CYS A 39 5.65 17.55 4.33
C CYS A 39 7.15 17.87 4.46
N THR A 40 7.91 17.60 3.39
CA THR A 40 9.35 17.84 3.31
C THR A 40 9.74 19.32 3.14
N CYS A 41 8.78 20.25 3.16
CA CYS A 41 9.06 21.69 3.04
C CYS A 41 9.81 22.33 4.22
N GLY A 42 9.96 21.64 5.35
CA GLY A 42 10.53 22.23 6.58
C GLY A 42 9.56 23.12 7.36
N CYS A 43 8.36 23.32 6.83
CA CYS A 43 7.21 23.98 7.42
C CYS A 43 6.62 23.27 8.65
N GLY A 44 6.99 22.01 8.91
CA GLY A 44 6.53 21.21 10.06
C GLY A 44 5.06 20.77 10.01
N LYS A 45 4.34 21.05 8.91
CA LYS A 45 2.94 20.69 8.73
C LYS A 45 2.78 19.27 8.17
N VAL A 46 1.68 18.64 8.55
CA VAL A 46 1.22 17.38 7.95
C VAL A 46 0.92 17.58 6.46
N LEU A 47 1.13 16.53 5.67
CA LEU A 47 1.07 16.58 4.22
C LEU A 47 -0.34 16.85 3.70
N ASP A 48 -1.41 16.49 4.42
CA ASP A 48 -2.79 16.81 4.06
C ASP A 48 -3.10 18.32 4.16
N VAL A 49 -2.51 19.03 5.13
CA VAL A 49 -2.74 20.48 5.36
C VAL A 49 -1.77 21.39 4.61
N CYS A 50 -0.58 20.90 4.23
CA CYS A 50 0.42 21.73 3.58
C CYS A 50 0.08 22.08 2.11
N GLU A 51 0.11 23.34 1.71
CA GLU A 51 -0.23 23.76 0.33
C GLU A 51 0.99 24.03 -0.57
N MET A 52 2.19 23.80 -0.06
CA MET A 52 3.43 24.01 -0.82
C MET A 52 3.56 23.04 -2.01
N GLU A 53 4.40 23.41 -2.98
CA GLU A 53 4.67 22.58 -4.16
C GLU A 53 5.15 21.17 -3.80
N SER A 54 6.03 21.04 -2.79
CA SER A 54 6.47 19.75 -2.28
C SER A 54 5.32 18.87 -1.79
N ALA A 55 4.31 19.46 -1.14
CA ALA A 55 3.13 18.73 -0.69
C ALA A 55 2.28 18.25 -1.87
N ARG A 56 2.11 19.10 -2.89
CA ARG A 56 1.38 18.74 -4.11
C ARG A 56 2.06 17.58 -4.85
N GLN A 57 3.39 17.61 -4.96
CA GLN A 57 4.17 16.53 -5.57
C GLN A 57 4.07 15.22 -4.80
N MET A 58 4.22 15.26 -3.47
CA MET A 58 4.09 14.06 -2.64
C MET A 58 2.68 13.47 -2.73
N ARG A 59 1.62 14.29 -2.72
CA ARG A 59 0.23 13.80 -2.90
C ARG A 59 0.00 13.22 -4.29
N ALA A 60 0.60 13.79 -5.33
CA ALA A 60 0.56 13.23 -6.67
C ALA A 60 1.23 11.86 -6.73
N GLN A 61 2.38 11.70 -6.05
CA GLN A 61 3.06 10.41 -5.93
C GLN A 61 2.21 9.38 -5.19
N ILE A 62 1.60 9.75 -4.06
CA ILE A 62 0.66 8.87 -3.32
C ILE A 62 -0.48 8.43 -4.24
N LYS A 63 -1.07 9.36 -5.00
CA LYS A 63 -2.14 9.04 -5.95
C LYS A 63 -1.68 8.02 -6.98
N GLU A 64 -0.50 8.21 -7.57
CA GLU A 64 0.06 7.29 -8.55
C GLU A 64 0.24 5.88 -7.97
N MET A 65 0.75 5.78 -6.74
CA MET A 65 0.94 4.49 -6.05
C MET A 65 -0.40 3.79 -5.75
N ILE A 66 -1.43 4.55 -5.37
CA ILE A 66 -2.80 4.03 -5.20
C ILE A 66 -3.34 3.52 -6.55
N ASP A 67 -3.16 4.28 -7.62
CA ASP A 67 -3.59 3.90 -8.97
C ASP A 67 -2.83 2.64 -9.48
N GLN A 68 -1.62 2.39 -8.97
CA GLN A 68 -0.83 1.18 -9.19
C GLN A 68 -1.25 -0.01 -8.31
N GLY A 69 -2.24 0.17 -7.42
CA GLY A 69 -2.77 -0.89 -6.55
C GLY A 69 -1.96 -1.11 -5.27
N GLN A 70 -1.11 -0.15 -4.87
CA GLN A 70 -0.40 -0.24 -3.60
C GLN A 70 -1.33 0.06 -2.42
N ASP A 71 -1.11 -0.66 -1.32
CA ASP A 71 -1.83 -0.42 -0.08
C ASP A 71 -1.19 0.70 0.76
N ARG A 72 -1.88 1.10 1.84
CA ARG A 72 -1.45 2.22 2.69
C ARG A 72 -0.05 1.98 3.27
N ASP A 73 0.21 0.77 3.75
CA ASP A 73 1.47 0.46 4.42
C ASP A 73 2.64 0.42 3.44
N GLN A 74 2.44 -0.09 2.22
CA GLN A 74 3.44 0.00 1.15
C GLN A 74 3.78 1.46 0.82
N ILE A 75 2.78 2.34 0.74
CA ILE A 75 3.00 3.76 0.45
C ILE A 75 3.75 4.43 1.60
N ILE A 76 3.34 4.22 2.85
CA ILE A 76 4.04 4.77 4.01
C ILE A 76 5.49 4.27 4.05
N ASN A 77 5.71 2.97 3.84
CA ASN A 77 7.05 2.38 3.85
C ASN A 77 7.95 2.93 2.74
N TYR A 78 7.39 3.26 1.57
CA TYR A 78 8.13 3.95 0.51
C TYR A 78 8.65 5.32 0.98
N PHE A 79 7.78 6.14 1.58
CA PHE A 79 8.18 7.45 2.11
C PHE A 79 9.15 7.34 3.28
N VAL A 80 8.96 6.37 4.17
CA VAL A 80 9.91 6.09 5.27
C VAL A 80 11.26 5.61 4.73
N GLY A 81 11.28 4.77 3.70
CA GLY A 81 12.52 4.33 3.05
C GLY A 81 13.30 5.48 2.41
N GLN A 82 12.59 6.49 1.89
CA GLN A 82 13.20 7.64 1.24
C GLN A 82 13.62 8.75 2.21
N TYR A 83 12.83 9.01 3.25
CA TYR A 83 13.00 10.18 4.13
C TYR A 83 13.33 9.83 5.60
N GLY A 84 13.27 8.54 5.96
CA GLY A 84 13.39 8.03 7.33
C GLY A 84 12.11 8.18 8.14
N GLU A 85 12.09 7.63 9.36
CA GLU A 85 10.91 7.64 10.25
C GLU A 85 10.41 9.03 10.63
N LYS A 86 11.27 10.06 10.53
CA LYS A 86 10.91 11.47 10.77
C LYS A 86 9.84 12.01 9.83
N ILE A 87 9.56 11.30 8.73
CA ILE A 87 8.49 11.66 7.80
C ILE A 87 7.11 11.35 8.38
N LEU A 88 7.01 10.54 9.44
CA LEU A 88 5.73 10.17 10.01
C LEU A 88 5.17 11.30 10.88
N ALA A 89 3.93 11.72 10.61
CA ALA A 89 3.22 12.75 11.38
C ALA A 89 2.69 12.24 12.73
N THR A 90 2.58 10.92 12.87
CA THR A 90 2.19 10.22 14.09
C THR A 90 2.95 8.90 14.11
N PRO A 91 3.44 8.42 15.27
CA PRO A 91 4.00 7.07 15.37
C PRO A 91 3.01 6.07 14.78
N PRO A 92 3.48 5.03 14.05
CA PRO A 92 2.63 4.20 13.21
C PRO A 92 1.39 3.74 13.98
N LYS A 93 0.25 4.36 13.66
CA LYS A 93 -1.04 3.92 14.14
C LYS A 93 -1.39 2.70 13.31
N GLY A 94 -1.20 1.53 13.92
CA GLY A 94 -2.16 0.47 13.69
C GLY A 94 -3.55 1.07 13.90
N ASP A 95 -4.47 0.73 13.00
CA ASP A 95 -5.89 0.59 13.31
C ASP A 95 -6.51 1.67 14.22
N SER A 96 -6.95 2.77 13.63
CA SER A 96 -8.12 3.46 14.19
C SER A 96 -9.33 3.10 13.33
N THR A 97 -9.92 1.95 13.71
CA THR A 97 -11.32 1.51 13.56
C THR A 97 -12.25 2.42 12.75
#